data_AF-A0A6P1D0Z0-F1
#
_entry.id   AF-A0A6P1D0Z0-F1
#
_cell.length_a   1.000
_cell.length_b   1.000
_cell.length_c   1.000
_cell.angle_alpha   90.00
_cell.angle_beta   90.00
_cell.angle_gamma   90.00
#
_symmetry.space_group_name_H-M   'P 1'
#
loop_
_entity.id
_entity.type
_entity.pdbx_description
1 polymer ?
#
loop_
_entity_poly.entity_id
_entity_poly.type
_entity_poly.pdbx_seq_one_letter_code
_entity_poly.pdbx_strand_id
1 'polypeptide(L)'
;MEAQRRPGGRSARVRDAVRTATLVELVAHGYQGLTVENVAKRSGVHKTTVYRRWSSPEGLIADALELAATEPWPVPDTGSVDADLHAITQLVRTGFADPEAGPVATAFIAAAMQNPAAASALNAFFTGRLHQSAEVIRRAVARGELSADVDAEAVIRCAIAPIYYRLFISHEPATAADVAAAARAALAAARAGAL
;
A
#
# COMPACT_ATOMS: atom_id res chain seq x y z
N MET A 1 -5.97 -3.31 40.83
CA MET A 1 -6.74 -4.11 39.85
C MET A 1 -6.52 -3.50 38.48
N GLU A 2 -5.44 -3.89 37.80
CA GLU A 2 -5.19 -3.48 36.42
C GLU A 2 -5.94 -4.42 35.47
N ALA A 3 -6.78 -3.84 34.61
CA ALA A 3 -7.48 -4.57 33.57
C ALA A 3 -6.46 -5.00 32.49
N GLN A 4 -6.04 -6.27 32.59
CA GLN A 4 -5.24 -6.94 31.57
C GLN A 4 -5.91 -6.80 30.18
N ARG A 5 -5.39 -5.93 29.30
CA ARG A 5 -5.76 -5.90 27.89
C ARG A 5 -5.40 -7.25 27.27
N ARG A 6 -6.42 -8.07 26.99
CA ARG A 6 -6.27 -9.37 26.32
C ARG A 6 -6.02 -9.15 24.82
N PRO A 7 -4.90 -9.61 24.25
CA PRO A 7 -4.72 -9.65 22.80
C PRO A 7 -5.63 -10.75 22.23
N GLY A 8 -6.37 -10.47 21.15
CA GLY A 8 -7.07 -11.52 20.37
C GLY A 8 -8.48 -11.93 20.82
N GLY A 9 -9.30 -11.01 21.35
CA GLY A 9 -10.70 -11.28 21.70
C GLY A 9 -11.62 -11.59 20.50
N ARG A 10 -12.88 -11.99 20.78
CA ARG A 10 -13.92 -12.27 19.75
C ARG A 10 -14.05 -11.17 18.68
N SER A 11 -13.85 -9.91 19.08
CA SER A 11 -13.91 -8.76 18.16
C SER A 11 -12.77 -8.73 17.13
N ALA A 12 -11.56 -9.18 17.50
CA ALA A 12 -10.42 -9.27 16.58
C ALA A 12 -10.66 -10.38 15.55
N ARG A 13 -11.08 -11.58 15.99
CA ARG A 13 -11.43 -12.69 15.09
C ARG A 13 -12.53 -12.33 14.10
N VAL A 14 -13.54 -11.56 14.55
CA VAL A 14 -14.59 -11.05 13.66
C VAL A 14 -14.03 -10.06 12.65
N ARG A 15 -13.12 -9.16 13.07
CA ARG A 15 -12.45 -8.21 12.16
C ARG A 15 -11.64 -8.96 11.11
N ASP A 16 -10.83 -9.94 11.53
CA ASP A 16 -9.99 -10.74 10.65
C ASP A 16 -10.81 -11.56 9.65
N ALA A 17 -11.88 -12.24 10.10
CA ALA A 17 -12.76 -13.00 9.22
C ALA A 17 -13.45 -12.11 8.16
N VAL A 18 -13.89 -10.92 8.57
CA VAL A 18 -14.48 -9.93 7.65
C VAL A 18 -13.43 -9.39 6.69
N ARG A 19 -12.21 -9.07 7.16
CA ARG A 19 -11.09 -8.64 6.31
C ARG A 19 -10.79 -9.69 5.25
N THR A 20 -10.56 -10.95 5.65
CA THR A 20 -10.29 -12.05 4.72
C THR A 20 -11.41 -12.20 3.69
N ALA A 21 -12.67 -12.13 4.12
CA ALA A 21 -13.80 -12.18 3.19
C ALA A 21 -13.81 -11.00 2.21
N THR A 22 -13.55 -9.77 2.68
CA THR A 22 -13.42 -8.58 1.83
C THR A 22 -12.33 -8.75 0.78
N LEU A 23 -11.14 -9.21 1.17
CA LEU A 23 -10.03 -9.41 0.24
C LEU A 23 -10.39 -10.43 -0.85
N VAL A 24 -11.00 -11.55 -0.47
CA VAL A 24 -11.43 -12.58 -1.43
C VAL A 24 -12.52 -12.06 -2.38
N GLU A 25 -13.47 -11.28 -1.88
CA GLU A 25 -14.50 -10.65 -2.72
C GLU A 25 -13.89 -9.63 -3.71
N LEU A 26 -12.91 -8.83 -3.26
CA LEU A 26 -12.20 -7.88 -4.13
C LEU A 26 -11.43 -8.60 -5.25
N VAL A 27 -10.77 -9.72 -4.95
CA VAL A 27 -10.07 -10.53 -5.96
C VAL A 27 -11.07 -11.14 -6.96
N ALA A 28 -12.18 -11.70 -6.46
CA ALA A 28 -13.13 -12.43 -7.29
C ALA A 28 -14.03 -11.53 -8.15
N HIS A 29 -14.42 -10.37 -7.62
CA HIS A 29 -15.49 -9.54 -8.18
C HIS A 29 -15.13 -8.05 -8.33
N GLY A 30 -13.92 -7.66 -7.93
CA GLY A 30 -13.48 -6.26 -7.95
C GLY A 30 -14.29 -5.39 -6.99
N TYR A 31 -14.06 -4.07 -7.08
CA TYR A 31 -14.78 -3.10 -6.26
C TYR A 31 -16.30 -3.09 -6.53
N GLN A 32 -16.70 -3.17 -7.81
CA GLN A 32 -18.12 -3.11 -8.21
C GLN A 32 -18.96 -4.28 -7.66
N GLY A 33 -18.34 -5.44 -7.47
CA GLY A 33 -19.01 -6.62 -6.92
C GLY A 33 -18.96 -6.72 -5.39
N LEU A 34 -18.24 -5.82 -4.70
CA LEU A 34 -18.10 -5.87 -3.25
C LEU A 34 -19.39 -5.38 -2.57
N THR A 35 -20.06 -6.27 -1.84
CA THR A 35 -21.24 -5.95 -1.04
C THR A 35 -21.09 -6.41 0.40
N VAL A 36 -21.72 -5.70 1.33
CA VAL A 36 -21.72 -6.09 2.75
C VAL A 36 -22.39 -7.46 2.92
N GLU A 37 -23.41 -7.77 2.11
CA GLU A 37 -24.07 -9.07 2.05
C GLU A 37 -23.12 -10.21 1.69
N ASN A 38 -22.38 -10.08 0.58
CA ASN A 38 -21.47 -11.12 0.14
C ASN A 38 -20.36 -11.34 1.16
N VAL A 39 -19.84 -10.25 1.74
CA VAL A 39 -18.81 -10.31 2.78
C VAL A 39 -19.33 -10.96 4.06
N ALA A 40 -20.55 -10.62 4.51
CA ALA A 40 -21.18 -11.28 5.66
C ALA A 40 -21.37 -12.78 5.41
N LYS A 41 -21.88 -13.14 4.22
CA LYS A 41 -22.07 -14.54 3.81
C LYS A 41 -20.75 -15.30 3.80
N ARG A 42 -19.69 -14.72 3.23
CA ARG A 42 -18.37 -15.36 3.11
C ARG A 42 -17.62 -15.45 4.44
N SER A 43 -17.67 -14.40 5.26
CA SER A 43 -17.00 -14.38 6.56
C SER A 43 -17.67 -15.26 7.61
N GLY A 44 -18.92 -15.68 7.38
CA GLY A 44 -19.75 -16.37 8.38
C GLY A 44 -20.19 -15.45 9.52
N VAL A 45 -19.94 -14.15 9.44
CA VAL A 45 -20.34 -13.16 10.44
C VAL A 45 -21.76 -12.67 10.12
N HIS A 46 -22.62 -12.64 11.14
CA HIS A 46 -24.00 -12.21 10.96
C HIS A 46 -24.11 -10.81 10.34
N LYS A 47 -24.99 -10.66 9.33
CA LYS A 47 -25.16 -9.42 8.55
C LYS A 47 -25.27 -8.17 9.43
N THR A 48 -26.11 -8.19 10.47
CA THR A 48 -26.27 -7.04 11.38
C THR A 48 -24.98 -6.64 12.11
N THR A 49 -24.08 -7.60 12.39
CA THR A 49 -22.78 -7.31 12.99
C THR A 49 -21.86 -6.61 12.00
N VAL A 50 -21.86 -7.04 10.73
CA VAL A 50 -21.05 -6.40 9.67
C VAL A 50 -21.58 -5.00 9.38
N TYR A 51 -22.88 -4.84 9.19
CA TYR A 51 -23.51 -3.53 8.97
C TYR A 51 -23.24 -2.54 10.11
N ARG A 52 -23.40 -2.96 11.36
CA ARG A 52 -23.17 -2.06 12.51
C ARG A 52 -21.74 -1.53 12.58
N ARG A 53 -20.75 -2.31 12.12
CA ARG A 53 -19.33 -1.99 12.31
C ARG A 53 -18.67 -1.34 11.10
N TRP A 54 -19.05 -1.74 9.89
CA TRP A 54 -18.46 -1.21 8.65
C TRP A 54 -19.43 -0.41 7.80
N SER A 55 -20.74 -0.57 7.99
CA SER A 55 -21.84 0.15 7.33
C SER A 55 -21.95 0.00 5.81
N SER A 56 -20.84 -0.02 5.08
CA SER A 56 -20.79 -0.02 3.62
C SER A 56 -19.55 -0.78 3.09
N PRO A 57 -19.50 -1.09 1.79
CA PRO A 57 -18.30 -1.65 1.14
C PRO A 57 -17.04 -0.79 1.37
N GLU A 58 -17.18 0.53 1.46
CA GLU A 58 -16.05 1.44 1.62
C GLU A 58 -15.52 1.44 3.05
N GLY A 59 -16.39 1.25 4.04
CA GLY A 59 -15.95 0.98 5.41
C GLY A 59 -15.14 -0.31 5.50
N LEU A 60 -15.52 -1.35 4.75
CA LEU A 60 -14.75 -2.61 4.68
C LEU A 60 -13.37 -2.41 4.05
N ILE A 61 -13.27 -1.58 3.02
CA ILE A 61 -12.00 -1.25 2.35
C ILE A 61 -11.11 -0.40 3.25
N ALA A 62 -11.67 0.63 3.90
CA ALA A 62 -10.93 1.46 4.84
C ALA A 62 -10.33 0.61 5.97
N ASP A 63 -11.11 -0.30 6.55
CA ASP A 63 -10.64 -1.22 7.59
C ASP A 63 -9.56 -2.19 7.07
N ALA A 64 -9.70 -2.68 5.84
CA ALA A 64 -8.69 -3.54 5.22
C ALA A 64 -7.37 -2.79 4.95
N LEU A 65 -7.43 -1.53 4.53
CA LEU A 65 -6.28 -0.64 4.34
C LEU A 65 -5.61 -0.28 5.67
N GLU A 66 -6.38 -0.01 6.72
CA GLU A 66 -5.84 0.21 8.07
C GLU A 66 -5.06 -1.01 8.56
N LEU A 67 -5.59 -2.22 8.38
CA LEU A 67 -4.88 -3.44 8.76
C LEU A 67 -3.63 -3.66 7.90
N ALA A 68 -3.72 -3.43 6.59
CA ALA A 68 -2.55 -3.49 5.70
C ALA A 68 -1.48 -2.45 6.06
N ALA A 69 -1.85 -1.29 6.61
CA ALA A 69 -0.90 -0.28 7.07
C ALA A 69 -0.09 -0.74 8.30
N THR A 70 -0.61 -1.71 9.08
CA THR A 70 0.12 -2.30 10.21
C THR A 70 1.07 -3.42 9.82
N GLU A 71 0.96 -3.95 8.59
CA GLU A 71 1.83 -5.01 8.10
C GLU A 71 3.22 -4.45 7.79
N PRO A 72 4.30 -5.20 8.09
CA PRO A 72 5.67 -4.73 7.87
C PRO A 72 5.89 -4.19 6.44
N TRP A 73 6.61 -3.08 6.33
CA TRP A 73 7.19 -2.62 5.07
C TRP A 73 8.67 -2.97 5.09
N PRO A 74 9.15 -3.87 4.23
CA PRO A 74 10.57 -4.23 4.21
C PRO A 74 11.36 -3.07 3.60
N VAL A 75 11.76 -2.11 4.44
CA VAL A 75 12.65 -1.02 4.03
C VAL A 75 14.06 -1.60 3.81
N PRO A 76 14.62 -1.54 2.58
CA PRO A 76 15.93 -2.11 2.29
C PRO A 76 17.06 -1.42 3.05
N ASP A 77 18.12 -2.14 3.40
CA ASP A 77 19.35 -1.61 4.03
C ASP A 77 20.60 -2.31 3.50
N THR A 78 20.93 -2.05 2.24
CA THR A 78 22.09 -2.64 1.57
C THR A 78 23.36 -1.80 1.72
N GLY A 79 23.23 -0.56 2.22
CA GLY A 79 24.33 0.40 2.31
C GLY A 79 24.62 1.15 1.01
N SER A 80 23.77 1.01 -0.03
CA SER A 80 23.89 1.73 -1.29
C SER A 80 22.54 2.32 -1.68
N VAL A 81 22.49 3.64 -1.94
CA VAL A 81 21.22 4.29 -2.32
C VAL A 81 20.68 3.76 -3.65
N ASP A 82 21.55 3.42 -4.60
CA ASP A 82 21.16 2.84 -5.88
C ASP A 82 20.47 1.47 -5.70
N ALA A 83 21.06 0.60 -4.87
CA ALA A 83 20.49 -0.73 -4.60
C ALA A 83 19.19 -0.64 -3.77
N ASP A 84 19.17 0.20 -2.75
CA ASP A 84 18.01 0.36 -1.88
C ASP A 84 16.82 0.99 -2.62
N LEU A 85 17.03 2.04 -3.42
CA LEU A 85 15.94 2.64 -4.20
C LEU A 85 15.45 1.71 -5.30
N HIS A 86 16.37 0.98 -5.95
CA HIS A 86 15.96 -0.07 -6.89
C HIS A 86 15.08 -1.12 -6.20
N ALA A 87 15.47 -1.59 -5.01
CA ALA A 87 14.68 -2.55 -4.24
C ALA A 87 13.29 -2.00 -3.87
N ILE A 88 13.16 -0.72 -3.51
CA ILE A 88 11.85 -0.09 -3.29
C ILE A 88 10.99 -0.12 -4.56
N THR A 89 11.54 0.26 -5.72
CA THR A 89 10.77 0.22 -6.99
C THR A 89 10.38 -1.21 -7.39
N GLN A 90 11.23 -2.19 -7.08
CA GLN A 90 10.94 -3.60 -7.29
C GLN A 90 9.82 -4.10 -6.36
N LEU A 91 9.82 -3.70 -5.09
CA LEU A 91 8.75 -4.05 -4.13
C LEU A 91 7.38 -3.58 -4.63
N VAL A 92 7.30 -2.36 -5.17
CA VAL A 92 6.06 -1.85 -5.79
C VAL A 92 5.66 -2.72 -6.98
N ARG A 93 6.60 -3.01 -7.90
CA ARG A 93 6.33 -3.86 -9.06
C ARG A 93 5.82 -5.24 -8.67
N THR A 94 6.50 -5.91 -7.74
CA THR A 94 6.14 -7.26 -7.32
C THR A 94 4.83 -7.27 -6.53
N GLY A 95 4.55 -6.23 -5.75
CA GLY A 95 3.27 -6.10 -5.05
C GLY A 95 2.07 -6.08 -6.00
N PHE A 96 2.19 -5.42 -7.16
CA PHE A 96 1.13 -5.41 -8.18
C PHE A 96 1.15 -6.63 -9.12
N ALA A 97 2.31 -7.26 -9.30
CA ALA A 97 2.45 -8.46 -10.13
C ALA A 97 2.11 -9.76 -9.38
N ASP A 98 1.95 -9.70 -8.06
CA ASP A 98 1.60 -10.85 -7.24
C ASP A 98 0.19 -11.37 -7.58
N PRO A 99 0.00 -12.67 -7.86
CA PRO A 99 -1.31 -13.21 -8.25
C PRO A 99 -2.41 -13.07 -7.19
N GLU A 100 -2.05 -13.01 -5.89
CA GLU A 100 -3.00 -12.92 -4.79
C GLU A 100 -3.16 -11.46 -4.32
N ALA A 101 -2.05 -10.74 -4.11
CA ALA A 101 -2.04 -9.39 -3.58
C ALA A 101 -2.24 -8.30 -4.64
N GLY A 102 -1.82 -8.54 -5.89
CA GLY A 102 -1.91 -7.57 -6.98
C GLY A 102 -3.35 -7.14 -7.32
N PRO A 103 -4.31 -8.09 -7.46
CA PRO A 103 -5.72 -7.74 -7.66
C PRO A 103 -6.30 -6.94 -6.48
N VAL A 104 -5.92 -7.27 -5.24
CA VAL A 104 -6.32 -6.52 -4.04
C VAL A 104 -5.82 -5.08 -4.08
N ALA A 105 -4.52 -4.89 -4.34
CA ALA A 105 -3.91 -3.57 -4.40
C ALA A 105 -4.54 -2.71 -5.51
N THR A 106 -4.80 -3.32 -6.67
CA THR A 106 -5.52 -2.69 -7.79
C THR A 106 -6.94 -2.28 -7.39
N ALA A 107 -7.65 -3.16 -6.67
CA ALA A 107 -9.01 -2.88 -6.24
C ALA A 107 -9.09 -1.75 -5.20
N PHE A 108 -8.09 -1.61 -4.32
CA PHE A 108 -8.00 -0.46 -3.41
C PHE A 108 -7.83 0.88 -4.15
N ILE A 109 -7.00 0.91 -5.20
CA ILE A 109 -6.85 2.11 -6.05
C ILE A 109 -8.16 2.41 -6.77
N ALA A 110 -8.81 1.40 -7.35
CA ALA A 110 -10.09 1.57 -8.03
C ALA A 110 -11.20 2.09 -7.09
N ALA A 111 -11.20 1.64 -5.83
CA ALA A 111 -12.14 2.11 -4.81
C ALA A 111 -11.89 3.58 -4.44
N ALA A 112 -10.62 3.97 -4.27
CA ALA A 112 -10.24 5.35 -3.97
C ALA A 112 -10.64 6.34 -5.08
N MET A 113 -10.68 5.91 -6.34
CA MET A 113 -11.15 6.74 -7.45
C MET A 113 -12.66 7.04 -7.40
N GLN A 114 -13.43 6.27 -6.63
CA GLN A 114 -14.89 6.32 -6.62
C GLN A 114 -15.47 6.79 -5.29
N ASN A 115 -14.70 6.71 -4.20
CA ASN A 115 -15.19 7.03 -2.87
C ASN A 115 -14.16 7.83 -2.04
N PRO A 116 -14.53 9.01 -1.49
CA PRO A 116 -13.63 9.85 -0.69
C PRO A 116 -13.08 9.19 0.58
N ALA A 117 -13.86 8.35 1.27
CA ALA A 117 -13.39 7.66 2.47
C ALA A 117 -12.34 6.59 2.13
N ALA A 118 -12.55 5.84 1.04
CA ALA A 118 -11.55 4.92 0.52
C ALA A 118 -10.29 5.68 0.06
N ALA A 119 -10.44 6.84 -0.58
CA ALA A 119 -9.32 7.70 -0.97
C ALA A 119 -8.51 8.19 0.24
N SER A 120 -9.18 8.59 1.32
CA SER A 120 -8.52 8.99 2.57
C SER A 120 -7.75 7.84 3.21
N ALA A 121 -8.34 6.64 3.26
CA ALA A 121 -7.66 5.46 3.80
C ALA A 121 -6.46 5.06 2.95
N LEU A 122 -6.58 5.12 1.62
CA LEU A 122 -5.50 4.81 0.69
C LEU A 122 -4.37 5.83 0.81
N ASN A 123 -4.70 7.12 0.93
CA ASN A 123 -3.72 8.16 1.17
C ASN A 123 -2.94 7.92 2.47
N ALA A 124 -3.63 7.62 3.58
CA ALA A 124 -2.97 7.33 4.86
C ALA A 124 -2.02 6.12 4.75
N PHE A 125 -2.46 5.05 4.07
CA PHE A 125 -1.63 3.88 3.79
C PHE A 125 -0.35 4.24 3.00
N PHE A 126 -0.49 4.96 1.89
CA PHE A 126 0.67 5.32 1.06
C PHE A 126 1.58 6.36 1.70
N THR A 127 1.05 7.33 2.45
CA THR A 127 1.86 8.27 3.23
C THR A 127 2.74 7.52 4.23
N GLY A 128 2.20 6.51 4.91
CA GLY A 128 2.98 5.66 5.82
C GLY A 128 4.13 4.93 5.10
N ARG A 129 3.82 4.27 3.98
CA ARG A 129 4.82 3.55 3.16
C ARG A 129 5.88 4.49 2.58
N LEU A 130 5.48 5.69 2.16
CA LEU A 130 6.36 6.74 1.64
C LEU A 130 7.35 7.19 2.73
N HIS A 131 6.84 7.55 3.91
CA HIS A 131 7.64 7.98 5.04
C HIS A 131 8.63 6.90 5.52
N GLN A 132 8.20 5.64 5.54
CA GLN A 132 9.06 4.49 5.85
C GLN A 132 10.17 4.32 4.79
N SER A 133 9.82 4.42 3.50
CA SER A 133 10.78 4.28 2.40
C SER A 133 11.80 5.42 2.33
N ALA A 134 11.40 6.63 2.74
CA ALA A 134 12.27 7.80 2.79
C ALA A 134 13.51 7.60 3.67
N GLU A 135 13.49 6.61 4.56
CA GLU A 135 14.64 6.22 5.38
C GLU A 135 15.84 5.75 4.55
N VAL A 136 15.60 5.16 3.36
CA VAL A 136 16.68 4.85 2.40
C VAL A 136 17.45 6.11 2.02
N ILE A 137 16.74 7.20 1.73
CA ILE A 137 17.33 8.46 1.30
C ILE A 137 18.00 9.18 2.48
N ARG A 138 17.36 9.19 3.66
CA ARG A 138 17.95 9.76 4.88
C ARG A 138 19.30 9.10 5.23
N ARG A 139 19.40 7.78 5.12
CA ARG A 139 20.68 7.07 5.33
C ARG A 139 21.71 7.41 4.26
N ALA A 140 21.31 7.56 3.00
CA ALA A 140 22.21 7.99 1.92
C ALA A 140 22.78 9.39 2.15
N VAL A 141 21.95 10.33 2.63
CA VAL A 141 22.40 11.66 3.07
C VAL A 141 23.41 11.55 4.21
N ALA A 142 23.14 10.73 5.24
CA ALA A 142 24.07 10.53 6.34
C ALA A 142 25.43 9.94 5.91
N ARG A 143 25.46 9.19 4.80
CA ARG A 143 26.68 8.66 4.18
C ARG A 143 27.35 9.62 3.19
N GLY A 144 26.76 10.79 2.93
CA GLY A 144 27.26 11.77 1.97
C GLY A 144 27.04 11.41 0.50
N GLU A 145 26.14 10.48 0.19
CA GLU A 145 25.82 10.08 -1.19
C GLU A 145 24.87 11.06 -1.89
N LEU A 146 24.13 11.86 -1.13
CA LEU A 146 23.15 12.84 -1.59
C LEU A 146 23.28 14.15 -0.78
N SER A 147 22.77 15.25 -1.34
CA SER A 147 22.72 16.55 -0.66
C SER A 147 21.89 16.48 0.62
N ALA A 148 22.26 17.25 1.64
CA ALA A 148 21.50 17.38 2.88
C ALA A 148 20.12 18.04 2.68
N ASP A 149 19.95 18.79 1.59
CA ASP A 149 18.71 19.54 1.30
C ASP A 149 17.70 18.74 0.46
N VAL A 150 18.01 17.48 0.09
CA VAL A 150 17.14 16.65 -0.75
C VAL A 150 15.84 16.31 -0.01
N ASP A 151 14.68 16.44 -0.67
CA ASP A 151 13.43 15.94 -0.13
C ASP A 151 13.36 14.42 -0.30
N ALA A 152 13.63 13.71 0.80
CA ALA A 152 13.64 12.25 0.84
C ALA A 152 12.34 11.61 0.36
N GLU A 153 11.18 12.20 0.67
CA GLU A 153 9.89 11.69 0.22
C GLU A 153 9.65 12.01 -1.25
N ALA A 154 10.09 13.18 -1.73
CA ALA A 154 10.02 13.53 -3.16
C ALA A 154 10.84 12.55 -4.03
N VAL A 155 12.02 12.13 -3.57
CA VAL A 155 12.85 11.14 -4.28
C VAL A 155 12.13 9.79 -4.39
N ILE A 156 11.56 9.27 -3.30
CA ILE A 156 10.79 8.03 -3.34
C ILE A 156 9.58 8.18 -4.27
N ARG A 157 8.83 9.28 -4.16
CA ARG A 157 7.66 9.54 -4.98
C ARG A 157 8.01 9.59 -6.47
N CYS A 158 9.10 10.28 -6.82
CA CYS A 158 9.62 10.36 -8.18
C CYS A 158 9.99 8.97 -8.73
N ALA A 159 10.57 8.10 -7.90
CA ALA A 159 10.98 6.76 -8.30
C ALA A 159 9.79 5.82 -8.56
N ILE A 160 8.70 5.93 -7.79
CA ILE A 160 7.56 5.00 -7.90
C ILE A 160 6.45 5.50 -8.83
N ALA A 161 6.30 6.82 -9.04
CA ALA A 161 5.24 7.40 -9.85
C ALA A 161 5.19 6.88 -11.31
N PRO A 162 6.31 6.69 -12.03
CA PRO A 162 6.30 6.11 -13.38
C PRO A 162 5.69 4.70 -13.42
N ILE A 163 5.84 3.93 -12.34
CA ILE A 163 5.28 2.58 -12.21
C ILE A 163 3.75 2.66 -12.16
N TYR A 164 3.21 3.54 -11.31
CA TYR A 164 1.76 3.78 -11.23
C TYR A 164 1.17 4.30 -12.53
N TYR A 165 1.88 5.19 -13.24
CA TYR A 165 1.45 5.67 -14.55
C TYR A 165 1.31 4.53 -15.54
N ARG A 166 2.32 3.65 -15.64
CA ARG A 166 2.25 2.48 -16.52
C ARG A 166 1.07 1.57 -16.16
N LEU A 167 0.91 1.25 -14.88
CA LEU A 167 -0.13 0.31 -14.44
C LEU A 167 -1.55 0.84 -14.59
N PHE A 168 -1.79 2.12 -14.27
CA PHE A 168 -3.15 2.65 -14.10
C PHE A 168 -3.56 3.72 -15.11
N ILE A 169 -2.61 4.29 -15.86
CA ILE A 169 -2.90 5.34 -16.85
C ILE A 169 -2.67 4.81 -18.27
N SER A 170 -1.47 4.33 -18.58
CA SER A 170 -1.19 3.78 -19.92
C SER A 170 -1.52 2.29 -20.07
N HIS A 171 -1.88 1.61 -18.97
CA HIS A 171 -2.21 0.20 -18.93
C HIS A 171 -1.13 -0.71 -19.54
N GLU A 172 0.13 -0.35 -19.34
CA GLU A 172 1.29 -1.13 -19.75
C GLU A 172 1.87 -1.93 -18.58
N PRO A 173 2.44 -3.12 -18.84
CA PRO A 173 3.21 -3.83 -17.83
C PRO A 173 4.38 -2.98 -17.31
N ALA A 174 4.63 -3.05 -16.00
CA ALA A 174 5.85 -2.55 -15.40
C ALA A 174 6.91 -3.67 -15.39
N THR A 175 7.88 -3.60 -16.30
CA THR A 175 8.96 -4.58 -16.38
C THR A 175 10.06 -4.31 -15.34
N ALA A 176 10.95 -5.29 -15.13
CA ALA A 176 12.12 -5.10 -14.27
C ALA A 176 13.03 -3.96 -14.77
N ALA A 177 13.13 -3.78 -16.10
CA ALA A 177 13.92 -2.72 -16.71
C ALA A 177 13.29 -1.34 -16.47
N ASP A 178 11.95 -1.23 -16.54
CA ASP A 178 11.23 0.03 -16.31
C ASP A 178 11.44 0.54 -14.89
N VAL A 179 11.32 -0.34 -13.90
CA VAL A 179 11.47 0.06 -12.49
C VAL A 179 12.92 0.38 -12.12
N ALA A 180 13.89 -0.33 -12.74
CA ALA A 180 15.30 0.03 -12.64
C ALA A 180 15.60 1.40 -13.27
N ALA A 181 14.99 1.72 -14.41
CA ALA A 181 15.14 3.03 -15.05
C ALA A 181 14.50 4.15 -14.19
N ALA A 182 13.34 3.91 -13.60
CA ALA A 182 12.67 4.87 -12.72
C ALA A 182 13.51 5.20 -11.48
N ALA A 183 14.09 4.19 -10.81
CA ALA A 183 14.99 4.41 -9.68
C ALA A 183 16.22 5.24 -10.08
N ARG A 184 16.88 4.91 -11.20
CA ARG A 184 18.04 5.68 -11.70
C ARG A 184 17.68 7.11 -12.06
N ALA A 185 16.52 7.34 -12.68
CA ALA A 185 16.06 8.68 -13.04
C ALA A 185 15.82 9.55 -11.81
N ALA A 186 15.15 9.01 -10.78
CA ALA A 186 14.94 9.71 -9.51
C ALA A 186 16.26 10.05 -8.80
N LEU A 187 17.24 9.13 -8.79
CA LEU A 187 18.56 9.41 -8.21
C LEU A 187 19.36 10.43 -9.00
N ALA A 188 19.28 10.42 -10.33
CA ALA A 188 19.92 11.44 -11.15
C ALA A 188 19.35 12.83 -10.84
N ALA A 189 18.03 12.94 -10.69
CA ALA A 189 17.37 14.19 -10.30
C ALA A 189 17.77 14.63 -8.88
N ALA A 190 17.80 13.70 -7.91
CA ALA A 190 18.25 13.97 -6.54
C ALA A 190 19.70 14.47 -6.48
N ARG A 191 20.61 13.80 -7.20
CA ARG A 191 22.03 14.19 -7.28
C ARG A 191 22.24 15.53 -7.98
N ALA A 192 21.33 15.92 -8.86
CA ALA A 192 21.33 17.23 -9.52
C ALA A 192 20.67 18.34 -8.69
N GLY A 193 20.12 18.04 -7.50
CA GLY A 193 19.40 19.01 -6.66
C GLY A 193 18.05 19.44 -7.22
N ALA A 194 17.43 18.60 -8.06
CA ALA A 194 16.10 18.86 -8.64
C ALA A 194 14.94 18.29 -7.79
N LEU A 195 15.27 17.59 -6.69
CA LEU A 195 14.35 16.98 -5.73
C LEU A 195 14.84 17.27 -4.31
#